data_AF-A0E1E9-F1
#
_entry.id   AF-A0E1E9-F1
#
_cell.length_a   1.000
_cell.length_b   1.000
_cell.length_c   1.000
_cell.angle_alpha   90.00
_cell.angle_beta   90.00
_cell.angle_gamma   90.00
#
_symmetry.space_group_name_H-M   'P 1'
#
loop_
_entity.id
_entity.type
_entity.pdbx_description
1 polymer ?
#
loop_
_entity_poly.entity_id
_entity_poly.type
_entity_poly.pdbx_seq_one_letter_code
_entity_poly.pdbx_strand_id
1 'polypeptide(L)'
;MIDEINIVFLSQLLNNIHLSQSHIDEAARFYIRHSHDQKSQQSLCEEWCNHFHFAKGNVDGDKVILSLLYMAQRVIESLIKFERTYYLMSEAFKKQIVKAFVILKDYNWTPDLKQQIKDLIRQWDEKQLFNKSEIQNMLETIEPTKMSKEKFKNQFAPPLFLIEFAKNYRELQIRQQKVNKYEMSLNELINYGTQDKINLYNSLLDQYSQSVENLQKYRQLVIKDILDKLKELDKIHSKSIIDLKYLAIRVLELKSRREKRIQNEYYHEQ
;
A
#
# COMPACT_ATOMS: atom_id res chain seq x y z
N MET A 1 -11.39 24.46 2.12
CA MET A 1 -10.97 23.05 1.96
C MET A 1 -11.03 22.36 3.33
N ILE A 2 -12.22 22.21 3.92
CA ILE A 2 -12.41 21.55 5.24
C ILE A 2 -13.42 20.38 5.16
N ASP A 3 -14.03 20.10 4.01
CA ASP A 3 -15.19 19.18 3.94
C ASP A 3 -14.91 17.86 3.19
N GLU A 4 -13.67 17.37 3.23
CA GLU A 4 -13.41 15.99 2.77
C GLU A 4 -13.60 15.02 3.93
N ILE A 5 -14.47 14.02 3.73
CA ILE A 5 -14.63 12.93 4.71
C ILE A 5 -13.30 12.21 4.86
N ASN A 6 -12.71 12.29 6.06
CA ASN A 6 -11.64 11.39 6.45
C ASN A 6 -12.23 10.03 6.81
N ILE A 7 -12.38 9.15 5.81
CA ILE A 7 -12.94 7.81 5.97
C ILE A 7 -12.12 7.00 6.98
N VAL A 8 -10.79 7.15 6.99
CA VAL A 8 -9.91 6.43 7.94
C VAL A 8 -10.25 6.78 9.39
N PHE A 9 -10.48 8.06 9.68
CA PHE A 9 -10.91 8.49 11.00
C PHE A 9 -12.29 7.96 11.36
N LEU A 10 -13.23 7.98 10.41
CA LEU A 10 -14.55 7.40 10.60
C LEU A 10 -14.48 5.90 10.91
N SER A 11 -13.70 5.12 10.18
CA SER A 11 -13.56 3.68 10.42
C SER A 11 -12.95 3.39 11.79
N GLN A 12 -11.96 4.17 12.23
CA GLN A 12 -11.39 4.05 13.57
C GLN A 12 -12.44 4.32 14.65
N LEU A 13 -13.27 5.33 14.45
CA LEU A 13 -14.31 5.71 15.39
C LEU A 13 -15.41 4.64 15.46
N LEU A 14 -15.82 4.07 14.32
CA LEU A 14 -16.80 2.98 14.26
C LEU A 14 -16.26 1.67 14.86
N ASN A 15 -14.97 1.36 14.69
CA ASN A 15 -14.35 0.19 15.33
C ASN A 15 -14.36 0.29 16.86
N ASN A 16 -14.19 1.50 17.39
CA ASN A 16 -14.11 1.78 18.82
C ASN A 16 -15.47 2.19 19.44
N ILE A 17 -16.55 2.13 18.68
CA ILE A 17 -17.84 2.70 19.07
C ILE A 17 -18.45 2.08 20.34
N HIS A 18 -18.10 0.81 20.60
CA HIS A 18 -18.57 0.03 21.73
C HIS A 18 -17.85 0.35 23.05
N LEU A 19 -16.81 1.19 23.02
CA LEU A 19 -16.00 1.49 24.20
C LEU A 19 -16.69 2.46 25.17
N SER A 20 -17.49 3.42 24.68
CA SER A 20 -18.23 4.34 25.54
C SER A 20 -19.33 5.10 24.81
N GLN A 21 -20.25 5.69 25.60
CA GLN A 21 -21.29 6.59 25.08
C GLN A 21 -20.71 7.81 24.34
N SER A 22 -19.54 8.30 24.76
CA SER A 22 -18.90 9.44 24.10
C SER A 22 -18.48 9.12 22.66
N HIS A 23 -18.06 7.89 22.38
CA HIS A 23 -17.75 7.46 21.01
C HIS A 23 -19.01 7.42 20.13
N ILE A 24 -20.14 6.95 20.69
CA ILE A 24 -21.45 6.98 20.00
C ILE A 24 -21.85 8.44 19.67
N ASP A 25 -21.67 9.36 20.62
CA ASP A 25 -21.98 10.79 20.43
C ASP A 25 -21.04 11.47 19.42
N GLU A 26 -19.77 11.12 19.43
CA GLU A 26 -18.78 11.64 18.47
C GLU A 26 -19.04 11.11 17.06
N ALA A 27 -19.38 9.82 16.93
CA ALA A 27 -19.79 9.21 15.66
C ALA A 27 -20.99 9.95 15.08
N ALA A 28 -22.05 10.11 15.87
CA ALA A 28 -23.27 10.76 15.41
C ALA A 28 -23.00 12.20 14.95
N ARG A 29 -22.19 12.96 15.70
CA ARG A 29 -21.77 14.31 15.30
C ARG A 29 -20.95 14.32 14.02
N PHE A 30 -20.07 13.34 13.83
CA PHE A 30 -19.28 13.21 12.60
C PHE A 30 -20.20 12.98 11.39
N TYR A 31 -21.18 12.09 11.50
CA TYR A 31 -22.17 11.84 10.43
C TYR A 31 -22.95 13.10 10.07
N ILE A 32 -23.44 13.84 11.07
CA ILE A 32 -24.19 15.07 10.83
C ILE A 32 -23.30 16.12 10.16
N ARG A 33 -22.08 16.33 10.67
CA ARG A 33 -21.14 17.33 10.16
C ARG A 33 -20.72 17.06 8.71
N HIS A 34 -20.67 15.82 8.25
CA HIS A 34 -20.20 15.52 6.90
C HIS A 34 -21.32 15.08 5.96
N SER A 35 -22.58 15.28 6.32
CA SER A 35 -23.73 14.87 5.49
C SER A 35 -24.19 15.94 4.49
N HIS A 36 -23.33 16.90 4.14
CA HIS A 36 -23.70 18.11 3.39
C HIS A 36 -24.02 17.88 1.90
N ASP A 37 -23.44 16.86 1.28
CA ASP A 37 -23.68 16.51 -0.13
C ASP A 37 -24.04 15.03 -0.31
N GLN A 38 -24.65 14.70 -1.45
CA GLN A 38 -25.18 13.37 -1.73
C GLN A 38 -24.08 12.29 -1.79
N LYS A 39 -22.88 12.62 -2.27
CA LYS A 39 -21.77 11.64 -2.37
C LYS A 39 -21.28 11.31 -0.96
N SER A 40 -21.11 12.32 -0.13
CA SER A 40 -20.72 12.16 1.27
C SER A 40 -21.75 11.37 2.07
N GLN A 41 -23.04 11.68 1.90
CA GLN A 41 -24.16 10.92 2.49
C GLN A 41 -24.10 9.43 2.15
N GLN A 42 -23.83 9.10 0.88
CA GLN A 42 -23.70 7.72 0.42
C GLN A 42 -22.50 7.02 1.07
N SER A 43 -21.31 7.64 1.05
CA SER A 43 -20.11 7.07 1.66
C SER A 43 -20.27 6.82 3.16
N LEU A 44 -20.93 7.74 3.89
CA LEU A 44 -21.24 7.57 5.32
C LEU A 44 -22.15 6.35 5.57
N CYS A 45 -23.18 6.17 4.74
CA CYS A 45 -24.08 5.01 4.83
C CYS A 45 -23.35 3.70 4.54
N GLU A 46 -22.53 3.67 3.48
CA GLU A 46 -21.76 2.49 3.08
C GLU A 46 -20.78 2.06 4.17
N GLU A 47 -20.07 3.02 4.77
CA GLU A 47 -19.11 2.73 5.83
C GLU A 47 -19.81 2.16 7.08
N TRP A 48 -20.96 2.71 7.47
CA TRP A 48 -21.76 2.14 8.56
C TRP A 48 -22.18 0.70 8.26
N CYS A 49 -22.68 0.44 7.05
CA CYS A 49 -23.09 -0.90 6.63
C CYS A 49 -21.94 -1.90 6.67
N ASN A 50 -20.76 -1.49 6.21
CA ASN A 50 -19.56 -2.33 6.23
C ASN A 50 -19.21 -2.73 7.67
N HIS A 51 -19.14 -1.77 8.59
CA HIS A 51 -18.85 -2.06 10.00
C HIS A 51 -19.91 -2.92 10.67
N PHE A 52 -21.19 -2.70 10.36
CA PHE A 52 -22.28 -3.53 10.86
C PHE A 52 -22.19 -4.97 10.36
N HIS A 53 -21.84 -5.15 9.07
CA HIS A 53 -21.62 -6.48 8.48
C HIS A 53 -20.46 -7.22 9.15
N PHE A 54 -19.32 -6.54 9.37
CA PHE A 54 -18.16 -7.13 10.03
C PHE A 54 -18.40 -7.45 11.52
N ALA A 55 -19.26 -6.69 12.19
CA ALA A 55 -19.61 -6.94 13.59
C ALA A 55 -20.21 -8.35 13.80
N LYS A 56 -20.93 -8.90 12.80
CA LYS A 56 -21.47 -10.26 12.82
C LYS A 56 -20.41 -11.35 13.07
N GLY A 57 -19.17 -11.13 12.64
CA GLY A 57 -18.08 -12.10 12.74
C GLY A 57 -17.09 -11.84 13.87
N ASN A 58 -17.33 -10.84 14.72
CA ASN A 58 -16.38 -10.37 15.73
C ASN A 58 -16.68 -10.96 17.13
N VAL A 59 -15.64 -11.12 17.96
CA VAL A 59 -15.75 -11.61 19.35
C VAL A 59 -16.58 -10.68 20.22
N ASP A 60 -16.44 -9.36 20.05
CA ASP A 60 -17.27 -8.34 20.69
C ASP A 60 -18.48 -7.92 19.81
N GLY A 61 -18.88 -8.77 18.86
CA GLY A 61 -19.90 -8.49 17.86
C GLY A 61 -21.21 -7.95 18.43
N ASP A 62 -21.72 -8.56 19.51
CA ASP A 62 -22.96 -8.15 20.19
C ASP A 62 -22.92 -6.68 20.65
N LYS A 63 -21.82 -6.27 21.30
CA LYS A 63 -21.65 -4.90 21.82
C LYS A 63 -21.50 -3.88 20.68
N VAL A 64 -20.78 -4.27 19.62
CA VAL A 64 -20.58 -3.43 18.45
C VAL A 64 -21.90 -3.23 17.70
N ILE A 65 -22.66 -4.30 17.45
CA ILE A 65 -23.98 -4.23 16.80
C ILE A 65 -24.88 -3.26 17.58
N LEU A 66 -25.00 -3.45 18.88
CA LEU A 66 -25.85 -2.61 19.73
C LEU A 66 -25.40 -1.13 19.69
N SER A 67 -24.11 -0.88 19.80
CA SER A 67 -23.55 0.48 19.80
C SER A 67 -23.72 1.18 18.45
N LEU A 68 -23.59 0.44 17.34
CA LEU A 68 -23.88 0.94 15.99
C LEU A 68 -25.36 1.28 15.81
N LEU A 69 -26.29 0.51 16.39
CA LEU A 69 -27.73 0.80 16.34
C LEU A 69 -28.08 2.03 17.18
N TYR A 70 -27.52 2.18 18.40
CA TYR A 70 -27.70 3.38 19.21
C TYR A 70 -27.16 4.63 18.52
N MET A 71 -26.01 4.52 17.85
CA MET A 71 -25.47 5.60 17.03
C MET A 71 -26.42 5.94 15.89
N ALA A 72 -26.90 4.91 15.17
CA ALA A 72 -27.79 5.10 14.04
C ALA A 72 -29.08 5.82 14.44
N GLN A 73 -29.66 5.46 15.58
CA GLN A 73 -30.80 6.16 16.17
C GLN A 73 -30.49 7.64 16.39
N ARG A 74 -29.36 7.97 17.02
CA ARG A 74 -28.98 9.37 17.30
C ARG A 74 -28.78 10.17 16.02
N VAL A 75 -28.20 9.56 14.99
CA VAL A 75 -28.06 10.19 13.67
C VAL A 75 -29.44 10.49 13.10
N ILE A 76 -30.34 9.51 13.03
CA ILE A 76 -31.70 9.70 12.50
C ILE A 76 -32.45 10.79 13.28
N GLU A 77 -32.46 10.71 14.61
CA GLU A 77 -33.12 11.71 15.45
C GLU A 77 -32.58 13.12 15.20
N SER A 78 -31.28 13.24 14.94
CA SER A 78 -30.65 14.52 14.63
C SER A 78 -30.99 15.00 13.22
N LEU A 79 -30.95 14.12 12.21
CA LEU A 79 -31.28 14.48 10.83
C LEU A 79 -32.75 14.87 10.68
N ILE A 80 -33.66 14.22 11.40
CA ILE A 80 -35.08 14.57 11.43
C ILE A 80 -35.27 15.98 11.96
N LYS A 81 -34.55 16.43 13.01
CA LYS A 81 -34.68 17.82 13.51
C LYS A 81 -34.34 18.90 12.47
N PHE A 82 -33.65 18.56 11.39
CA PHE A 82 -33.26 19.47 10.32
C PHE A 82 -34.08 19.28 9.02
N GLU A 83 -35.31 18.73 9.14
CA GLU A 83 -36.40 18.30 8.21
C GLU A 83 -36.34 18.58 6.69
N ARG A 84 -35.52 19.48 6.15
CA ARG A 84 -35.50 19.82 4.71
C ARG A 84 -34.19 19.47 4.00
N THR A 85 -33.05 19.64 4.65
CA THR A 85 -31.74 19.43 3.99
C THR A 85 -31.33 17.96 4.00
N TYR A 86 -31.74 17.20 5.03
CA TYR A 86 -31.23 15.85 5.29
C TYR A 86 -32.29 14.75 5.15
N TYR A 87 -33.47 15.08 4.61
CA TYR A 87 -34.56 14.10 4.44
C TYR A 87 -34.12 12.88 3.62
N LEU A 88 -33.44 13.10 2.49
CA LEU A 88 -32.95 12.02 1.62
C LEU A 88 -31.92 11.13 2.34
N MET A 89 -31.02 11.71 3.14
CA MET A 89 -30.06 10.95 3.94
C MET A 89 -30.75 10.13 5.02
N SER A 90 -31.72 10.72 5.73
CA SER A 90 -32.49 10.02 6.76
C SER A 90 -33.21 8.79 6.18
N GLU A 91 -33.89 8.96 5.05
CA GLU A 91 -34.57 7.85 4.36
C GLU A 91 -33.60 6.79 3.82
N ALA A 92 -32.47 7.20 3.24
CA ALA A 92 -31.44 6.28 2.76
C ALA A 92 -30.86 5.46 3.93
N PHE A 93 -30.55 6.12 5.04
CA PHE A 93 -29.95 5.48 6.20
C PHE A 93 -30.93 4.54 6.91
N LYS A 94 -32.21 4.90 7.05
CA LYS A 94 -33.26 3.99 7.52
C LYS A 94 -33.36 2.72 6.69
N LYS A 95 -33.35 2.85 5.35
CA LYS A 95 -33.36 1.69 4.45
C LYS A 95 -32.15 0.79 4.64
N GLN A 96 -30.99 1.37 4.90
CA GLN A 96 -29.79 0.58 5.19
C GLN A 96 -29.89 -0.17 6.52
N ILE A 97 -30.45 0.44 7.56
CA ILE A 97 -30.70 -0.23 8.84
C ILE A 97 -31.63 -1.43 8.66
N VAL A 98 -32.75 -1.25 7.96
CA VAL A 98 -33.69 -2.36 7.69
C VAL A 98 -33.01 -3.49 6.92
N LYS A 99 -32.18 -3.18 5.91
CA LYS A 99 -31.37 -4.17 5.19
C LYS A 99 -30.34 -4.85 6.10
N ALA A 100 -29.74 -4.11 7.02
CA ALA A 100 -28.76 -4.64 7.97
C ALA A 100 -29.39 -5.67 8.92
N PHE A 101 -30.63 -5.47 9.34
CA PHE A 101 -31.38 -6.48 10.10
C PHE A 101 -31.52 -7.80 9.32
N VAL A 102 -31.81 -7.76 8.02
CA VAL A 102 -31.90 -8.98 7.19
C VAL A 102 -30.61 -9.80 7.22
N ILE A 103 -29.43 -9.16 7.30
CA ILE A 103 -28.12 -9.84 7.38
C ILE A 103 -27.98 -10.61 8.70
N LEU A 104 -28.66 -10.17 9.76
CA LEU A 104 -28.65 -10.79 11.08
C LEU A 104 -29.69 -11.92 11.26
N LYS A 105 -30.39 -12.33 10.20
CA LYS A 105 -31.37 -13.42 10.26
C LYS A 105 -30.79 -14.74 10.79
N ASP A 106 -29.55 -15.04 10.42
CA ASP A 106 -28.82 -16.23 10.89
C ASP A 106 -27.85 -15.92 12.04
N TYR A 107 -27.98 -14.76 12.69
CA TYR A 107 -27.13 -14.38 13.81
C TYR A 107 -27.51 -15.16 15.07
N ASN A 108 -26.50 -15.58 15.85
CA ASN A 108 -26.73 -16.29 17.10
C ASN A 108 -27.07 -15.30 18.23
N TRP A 109 -28.34 -14.89 18.27
CA TRP A 109 -28.83 -13.91 19.25
C TRP A 109 -28.74 -14.45 20.67
N THR A 110 -27.88 -13.84 21.49
CA THR A 110 -27.92 -14.06 22.94
C THR A 110 -29.24 -13.51 23.50
N PRO A 111 -29.84 -14.12 24.54
CA PRO A 111 -31.13 -13.66 25.09
C PRO A 111 -31.11 -12.20 25.54
N ASP A 112 -29.98 -11.75 26.07
CA ASP A 112 -29.77 -10.37 26.54
C ASP A 112 -29.72 -9.37 25.38
N LEU A 113 -28.91 -9.65 24.35
CA LEU A 113 -28.87 -8.81 23.14
C LEU A 113 -30.24 -8.77 22.45
N LYS A 114 -30.93 -9.91 22.37
CA LYS A 114 -32.27 -10.02 21.79
C LYS A 114 -33.24 -9.07 22.50
N GLN A 115 -33.20 -9.03 23.83
CA GLN A 115 -34.05 -8.15 24.63
C GLN A 115 -33.68 -6.68 24.42
N GLN A 116 -32.39 -6.34 24.48
CA GLN A 116 -31.92 -4.96 24.30
C GLN A 116 -32.28 -4.39 22.93
N ILE A 117 -32.19 -5.18 21.86
CA ILE A 117 -32.57 -4.75 20.52
C ILE A 117 -34.08 -4.65 20.37
N LYS A 118 -34.87 -5.53 21.00
CA LYS A 118 -36.33 -5.38 21.03
C LYS A 118 -36.75 -4.10 21.73
N ASP A 119 -36.13 -3.78 22.86
CA ASP A 119 -36.39 -2.56 23.60
C ASP A 119 -36.00 -1.33 22.77
N LEU A 120 -34.89 -1.40 22.03
CA LEU A 120 -34.47 -0.37 21.08
C LEU A 120 -35.48 -0.16 19.95
N ILE A 121 -35.92 -1.23 19.29
CA ILE A 121 -36.91 -1.16 18.21
C ILE A 121 -38.25 -0.61 18.72
N ARG A 122 -38.65 -1.00 19.94
CA ARG A 122 -39.84 -0.45 20.58
C ARG A 122 -39.71 1.07 20.79
N GLN A 123 -38.56 1.55 21.25
CA GLN A 123 -38.31 3.00 21.34
C GLN A 123 -38.42 3.69 19.98
N TRP A 124 -37.98 3.02 18.90
CA TRP A 124 -38.09 3.56 17.56
C TRP A 124 -39.53 3.63 17.04
N ASP A 125 -40.37 2.66 17.39
CA ASP A 125 -41.81 2.67 17.10
C ASP A 125 -42.52 3.78 17.90
N GLU A 126 -42.25 3.89 19.21
CA GLU A 126 -42.79 4.95 20.08
C GLU A 126 -42.43 6.36 19.59
N LYS A 127 -41.20 6.53 19.07
CA LYS A 127 -40.72 7.79 18.48
C LYS A 127 -41.12 7.99 17.02
N GLN A 128 -41.83 7.02 16.42
CA GLN A 128 -42.24 7.03 15.00
C GLN A 128 -41.06 7.25 14.04
N LEU A 129 -39.87 6.71 14.37
CA LEU A 129 -38.69 6.83 13.51
C LEU A 129 -38.82 5.97 12.24
N PHE A 130 -39.52 4.85 12.34
CA PHE A 130 -39.77 3.91 11.25
C PHE A 130 -41.26 3.62 11.13
N ASN A 131 -41.70 3.16 9.97
CA ASN A 131 -43.08 2.75 9.75
C ASN A 131 -43.37 1.39 10.40
N LYS A 132 -44.64 1.13 10.73
CA LYS A 132 -45.05 -0.12 11.40
C LYS A 132 -44.62 -1.39 10.65
N SER A 133 -44.62 -1.37 9.31
CA SER A 133 -44.15 -2.49 8.49
C SER A 133 -42.65 -2.74 8.63
N GLU A 134 -41.84 -1.68 8.74
CA GLU A 134 -40.39 -1.78 8.92
C GLU A 134 -40.05 -2.29 10.31
N ILE A 135 -40.73 -1.78 11.35
CA ILE A 135 -40.64 -2.27 12.72
C ILE A 135 -40.97 -3.77 12.78
N GLN A 136 -42.08 -4.18 12.16
CA GLN A 136 -42.49 -5.60 12.10
C GLN A 136 -41.43 -6.46 11.42
N ASN A 137 -40.89 -6.04 10.27
CA ASN A 137 -39.85 -6.77 9.55
C ASN A 137 -38.57 -6.95 10.40
N MET A 138 -38.16 -5.91 11.14
CA MET A 138 -37.00 -5.99 12.03
C MET A 138 -37.26 -6.94 13.20
N LEU A 139 -38.45 -6.90 13.81
CA LEU A 139 -38.84 -7.82 14.87
C LEU A 139 -38.93 -9.28 14.40
N GLU A 140 -39.48 -9.55 13.22
CA GLU A 140 -39.55 -10.89 12.62
C GLU A 140 -38.17 -11.48 12.34
N THR A 141 -37.17 -10.62 12.10
CA THR A 141 -35.79 -11.07 11.91
C THR A 141 -35.15 -11.56 13.21
N ILE A 142 -35.49 -10.93 14.33
CA ILE A 142 -34.98 -11.28 15.66
C ILE A 142 -35.79 -12.43 16.27
N GLU A 143 -37.10 -12.46 16.03
CA GLU A 143 -38.03 -13.45 16.51
C GLU A 143 -38.96 -13.88 15.38
N PRO A 144 -38.54 -14.84 14.56
CA PRO A 144 -39.41 -15.37 13.52
C PRO A 144 -40.63 -16.01 14.18
N THR A 145 -41.80 -15.39 14.00
CA THR A 145 -43.07 -15.95 14.43
C THR A 145 -43.30 -17.26 13.67
N LYS A 146 -43.40 -18.37 14.39
CA LYS A 146 -43.71 -19.68 13.81
C LYS A 146 -45.15 -19.68 13.27
N MET A 147 -45.33 -19.34 12.00
CA MET A 147 -46.49 -19.69 11.16
C MET A 147 -45.89 -20.04 9.78
N SER A 148 -45.97 -21.24 9.21
CA SER A 148 -47.03 -22.26 9.21
C SER A 148 -46.42 -23.66 9.00
N LYS A 149 -46.72 -24.59 9.92
CA LYS A 149 -46.56 -26.04 9.70
C LYS A 149 -47.90 -26.62 9.26
N GLU A 150 -48.39 -26.27 8.08
CA GLU A 150 -49.46 -27.04 7.44
C GLU A 150 -49.15 -27.22 5.96
N LYS A 151 -49.21 -28.48 5.51
CA LYS A 151 -48.85 -29.02 4.18
C LYS A 151 -47.39 -29.43 3.96
N PHE A 152 -46.88 -30.34 4.79
CA PHE A 152 -45.80 -31.26 4.37
C PHE A 152 -46.32 -32.70 4.27
N LYS A 153 -47.21 -32.93 3.30
CA LYS A 153 -47.40 -34.26 2.68
C LYS A 153 -47.37 -34.03 1.18
N ASN A 154 -46.14 -33.93 0.62
CA ASN A 154 -45.73 -34.10 -0.79
C ASN A 154 -44.45 -33.33 -1.23
N GLN A 155 -43.69 -32.69 -0.33
CA GLN A 155 -42.52 -31.86 -0.72
C GLN A 155 -41.14 -32.48 -0.41
N PHE A 156 -40.99 -33.81 -0.38
CA PHE A 156 -39.67 -34.45 -0.25
C PHE A 156 -38.91 -34.59 -1.59
N ALA A 157 -39.31 -33.84 -2.61
CA ALA A 157 -38.40 -33.49 -3.70
C ALA A 157 -37.91 -32.06 -3.39
N PRO A 158 -36.59 -31.81 -3.27
CA PRO A 158 -36.09 -30.45 -3.15
C PRO A 158 -36.62 -29.65 -4.35
N PRO A 159 -37.21 -28.45 -4.15
CA PRO A 159 -37.68 -27.63 -5.27
C PRO A 159 -36.53 -27.48 -6.28
N LEU A 160 -36.81 -27.69 -7.57
CA LEU A 160 -35.81 -27.68 -8.65
C LEU A 160 -34.87 -26.46 -8.57
N PHE A 161 -35.40 -25.32 -8.13
CA PHE A 161 -34.64 -24.12 -7.83
C PHE A 161 -33.51 -24.31 -6.81
N LEU A 162 -33.69 -25.07 -5.72
CA LEU A 162 -32.63 -25.34 -4.75
C LEU A 162 -31.57 -26.30 -5.30
N ILE A 163 -31.95 -27.22 -6.18
CA ILE A 163 -31.01 -28.13 -6.86
C ILE A 163 -30.17 -27.34 -7.88
N GLU A 164 -30.80 -26.46 -8.65
CA GLU A 164 -30.13 -25.55 -9.58
C GLU A 164 -29.26 -24.54 -8.84
N PHE A 165 -29.73 -23.98 -7.72
CA PHE A 165 -28.96 -23.07 -6.89
C PHE A 165 -27.72 -23.77 -6.32
N ALA A 166 -27.85 -25.00 -5.79
CA ALA A 166 -26.72 -25.76 -5.28
C ALA A 166 -25.71 -26.13 -6.40
N LYS A 167 -26.19 -26.45 -7.60
CA LYS A 167 -25.33 -26.68 -8.78
C LYS A 167 -24.60 -25.40 -9.19
N ASN A 168 -25.31 -24.29 -9.29
CA ASN A 168 -24.75 -22.98 -9.65
C ASN A 168 -23.76 -22.48 -8.59
N TYR A 169 -24.05 -22.71 -7.31
CA TYR A 169 -23.15 -22.36 -6.20
C TYR A 169 -21.87 -23.18 -6.24
N ARG A 170 -21.96 -24.48 -6.53
CA ARG A 170 -20.79 -25.35 -6.70
C ARG A 170 -19.96 -24.94 -7.91
N GLU A 171 -20.60 -24.58 -9.02
CA GLU A 171 -19.90 -24.02 -10.19
C GLU A 171 -19.22 -22.68 -9.87
N LEU A 172 -19.88 -21.80 -9.11
CA LEU A 172 -19.30 -20.54 -8.64
C LEU A 172 -18.07 -20.78 -7.74
N GLN A 173 -18.14 -21.72 -6.80
CA GLN A 173 -16.98 -22.11 -5.99
C GLN A 173 -15.83 -22.65 -6.85
N ILE A 174 -16.12 -23.49 -7.85
CA ILE A 174 -15.10 -24.00 -8.78
C ILE A 174 -14.47 -22.86 -9.59
N ARG A 175 -15.28 -21.90 -10.07
CA ARG A 175 -14.78 -20.72 -10.79
C ARG A 175 -13.91 -19.85 -9.88
N GLN A 176 -14.32 -19.62 -8.64
CA GLN A 176 -13.53 -18.87 -7.66
C GLN A 176 -12.19 -19.54 -7.35
N GLN A 177 -12.18 -20.86 -7.15
CA GLN A 177 -10.93 -21.62 -6.96
C GLN A 177 -10.01 -21.55 -8.18
N LYS A 178 -10.56 -21.55 -9.40
CA LYS A 178 -9.78 -21.36 -10.63
C LYS A 178 -9.19 -19.96 -10.72
N VAL A 179 -9.96 -18.91 -10.39
CA VAL A 179 -9.48 -17.52 -10.38
C VAL A 179 -8.32 -17.35 -9.41
N ASN A 180 -8.44 -17.87 -8.18
CA ASN A 180 -7.36 -17.79 -7.19
C ASN A 180 -6.09 -18.51 -7.67
N LYS A 181 -6.23 -19.66 -8.36
CA LYS A 181 -5.08 -20.35 -8.97
C LYS A 181 -4.42 -19.52 -10.07
N TYR A 182 -5.21 -18.87 -10.93
CA TYR A 182 -4.67 -17.98 -11.96
C TYR A 182 -3.95 -16.78 -11.36
N GLU A 183 -4.49 -16.18 -10.30
CA GLU A 183 -3.87 -15.05 -9.59
C GLU A 183 -2.52 -15.46 -8.98
N MET A 184 -2.44 -16.63 -8.34
CA MET A 184 -1.18 -17.17 -7.82
C MET A 184 -0.16 -17.39 -8.95
N SER A 185 -0.53 -18.05 -10.05
CA SER A 185 0.38 -18.26 -11.18
C SER A 185 0.82 -16.95 -11.84
N LEU A 186 -0.05 -15.94 -11.88
CA LEU A 186 0.28 -14.63 -12.45
C LEU A 186 1.26 -13.87 -11.55
N ASN A 187 1.09 -13.94 -10.22
CA ASN A 187 2.04 -13.38 -9.26
C ASN A 187 3.40 -14.10 -9.30
N GLU A 188 3.42 -15.43 -9.46
CA GLU A 188 4.66 -16.18 -9.69
C GLU A 188 5.37 -15.70 -10.95
N LEU A 189 4.65 -15.55 -12.08
CA LEU A 189 5.23 -15.05 -13.34
C LEU A 189 5.76 -13.63 -13.22
N ILE A 190 5.06 -12.74 -12.50
CA ILE A 190 5.53 -11.37 -12.23
C ILE A 190 6.82 -11.41 -11.39
N ASN A 191 6.88 -12.26 -10.38
CA ASN A 191 8.05 -12.40 -9.51
C ASN A 191 9.25 -12.97 -10.27
N TYR A 192 9.06 -14.03 -11.08
CA TYR A 192 10.11 -14.56 -11.94
C TYR A 192 10.60 -13.52 -12.95
N GLY A 193 9.69 -12.83 -13.65
CA GLY A 193 10.06 -11.79 -14.60
C GLY A 193 10.76 -10.58 -13.98
N THR A 194 10.47 -10.27 -12.70
CA THR A 194 11.15 -9.21 -11.95
C THR A 194 12.55 -9.66 -11.54
N GLN A 195 12.69 -10.90 -11.07
CA GLN A 195 13.98 -11.47 -10.69
C GLN A 195 14.93 -11.63 -11.88
N ASP A 196 14.43 -12.08 -13.02
CA ASP A 196 15.23 -12.22 -14.25
C ASP A 196 15.76 -10.87 -14.75
N LYS A 197 14.95 -9.81 -14.66
CA LYS A 197 15.40 -8.45 -14.96
C LYS A 197 16.49 -7.99 -14.01
N ILE A 198 16.33 -8.19 -12.70
CA ILE A 198 17.36 -7.85 -11.70
C ILE A 198 18.66 -8.61 -11.98
N ASN A 199 18.58 -9.90 -12.29
CA ASN A 199 19.75 -10.72 -12.63
C ASN A 199 20.46 -10.20 -13.89
N LEU A 200 19.70 -9.81 -14.93
CA LEU A 200 20.25 -9.21 -16.14
C LEU A 200 20.95 -7.87 -15.86
N TYR A 201 20.33 -7.00 -15.07
CA TYR A 201 20.94 -5.72 -14.66
C TYR A 201 22.25 -5.94 -13.90
N ASN A 202 22.27 -6.89 -12.96
CA ASN A 202 23.49 -7.22 -12.21
C ASN A 202 24.59 -7.76 -13.14
N SER A 203 24.25 -8.64 -14.08
CA SER A 203 25.23 -9.16 -15.05
C SER A 203 25.82 -8.06 -15.94
N LEU A 204 25.00 -7.09 -16.37
CA LEU A 204 25.48 -5.95 -17.17
C LEU A 204 26.34 -4.99 -16.34
N LEU A 205 25.98 -4.77 -15.07
CA LEU A 205 26.74 -3.96 -14.13
C LEU A 205 28.12 -4.57 -13.86
N ASP A 206 28.20 -5.89 -13.68
CA ASP A 206 29.46 -6.62 -13.48
C ASP A 206 30.37 -6.53 -14.72
N GLN A 207 29.81 -6.71 -15.91
CA GLN A 207 30.56 -6.55 -17.17
C GLN A 207 31.09 -5.13 -17.35
N TYR A 208 30.26 -4.12 -17.05
CA TYR A 208 30.69 -2.72 -17.10
C TYR A 208 31.82 -2.44 -16.10
N SER A 209 31.68 -2.93 -14.87
CA SER A 209 32.68 -2.77 -13.82
C SER A 209 34.02 -3.40 -14.20
N GLN A 210 34.01 -4.61 -14.77
CA GLN A 210 35.22 -5.28 -15.28
C GLN A 210 35.86 -4.51 -16.45
N SER A 211 35.04 -3.94 -17.35
CA SER A 211 35.53 -3.13 -18.47
C SER A 211 36.25 -1.87 -17.98
N VAL A 212 35.68 -1.18 -16.99
CA VAL A 212 36.28 0.01 -16.36
C VAL A 212 37.61 -0.36 -15.68
N GLU A 213 37.65 -1.46 -14.94
CA GLU A 213 38.87 -1.93 -14.27
C GLU A 213 39.98 -2.27 -15.28
N ASN A 214 39.64 -2.97 -16.37
CA ASN A 214 40.59 -3.29 -17.43
C ASN A 214 41.14 -2.05 -18.11
N LEU A 215 40.28 -1.05 -18.37
CA LEU A 215 40.68 0.21 -18.96
C LEU A 215 41.60 1.01 -18.03
N GLN A 216 41.36 0.96 -16.71
CA GLN A 216 42.24 1.57 -15.72
C GLN A 216 43.62 0.88 -15.67
N LYS A 217 43.66 -0.46 -15.69
CA LYS A 217 44.93 -1.22 -15.76
C LYS A 217 45.72 -0.88 -17.02
N TYR A 218 45.05 -0.82 -18.17
CA TYR A 218 45.69 -0.43 -19.43
C TYR A 218 46.28 0.98 -19.36
N ARG A 219 45.53 1.96 -18.84
CA ARG A 219 46.03 3.33 -18.65
C ARG A 219 47.27 3.37 -17.76
N GLN A 220 47.29 2.61 -16.66
CA GLN A 220 48.46 2.54 -15.78
C GLN A 220 49.69 1.97 -16.49
N LEU A 221 49.53 0.94 -17.32
CA LEU A 221 50.62 0.37 -18.12
C LEU A 221 51.18 1.40 -19.12
N VAL A 222 50.30 2.10 -19.85
CA VAL A 222 50.73 3.14 -20.81
C VAL A 222 51.48 4.27 -20.10
N ILE A 223 50.98 4.74 -18.95
CA ILE A 223 51.66 5.78 -18.16
C ILE A 223 53.04 5.29 -17.71
N LYS A 224 53.14 4.04 -17.25
CA LYS A 224 54.42 3.44 -16.84
C LYS A 224 55.41 3.40 -18.01
N ASP A 225 54.98 2.94 -19.19
CA ASP A 225 55.84 2.87 -20.37
C ASP A 225 56.34 4.26 -20.80
N ILE A 226 55.49 5.28 -20.74
CA ILE A 226 55.89 6.67 -21.02
C ILE A 226 56.92 7.16 -20.00
N LEU A 227 56.70 6.90 -18.70
CA LEU A 227 57.63 7.29 -17.63
C LEU A 227 58.98 6.58 -17.77
N ASP A 228 58.98 5.30 -18.15
CA ASP A 228 60.22 4.55 -18.35
C ASP A 228 60.99 5.08 -19.57
N LYS A 229 60.32 5.39 -20.68
CA LYS A 229 60.94 6.08 -21.84
C LYS A 229 61.52 7.45 -21.47
N LEU A 230 60.82 8.23 -20.66
CA LEU A 230 61.31 9.53 -20.18
C LEU A 230 62.57 9.37 -19.30
N LYS A 231 62.61 8.35 -18.44
CA LYS A 231 63.81 8.03 -17.64
C LYS A 231 64.99 7.59 -18.51
N GLU A 232 64.74 6.79 -19.56
CA GLU A 232 65.79 6.40 -20.50
C GLU A 232 66.35 7.60 -21.27
N LEU A 233 65.48 8.50 -21.74
CA LEU A 233 65.89 9.75 -22.37
C LEU A 233 66.72 10.62 -21.41
N ASP A 234 66.30 10.76 -20.16
CA ASP A 234 67.03 11.53 -19.15
C ASP A 234 68.43 10.95 -18.87
N LYS A 235 68.55 9.62 -18.83
CA LYS A 235 69.86 8.94 -18.73
C LYS A 235 70.75 9.22 -19.94
N ILE A 236 70.20 9.17 -21.15
CA ILE A 236 70.94 9.45 -22.40
C ILE A 236 71.40 10.92 -22.41
N HIS A 237 70.52 11.87 -22.09
CA HIS A 237 70.84 13.29 -22.05
C HIS A 237 71.89 13.59 -20.96
N SER A 238 71.76 13.01 -19.78
CA SER A 238 72.74 13.14 -18.70
C SER A 238 74.13 12.65 -19.13
N LYS A 239 74.21 11.51 -19.82
CA LYS A 239 75.47 10.98 -20.36
C LYS A 239 76.07 11.90 -21.43
N SER A 240 75.25 12.38 -22.37
CA SER A 240 75.70 13.33 -23.40
C SER A 240 76.22 14.64 -22.82
N ILE A 241 75.61 15.16 -21.74
CA ILE A 241 76.09 16.35 -21.04
C ILE A 241 77.45 16.09 -20.37
N ILE A 242 77.66 14.91 -19.77
CA ILE A 242 78.93 14.52 -19.18
C ILE A 242 80.02 14.42 -20.26
N ASP A 243 79.72 13.78 -21.39
CA ASP A 243 80.65 13.63 -22.51
C ASP A 243 81.04 14.98 -23.12
N LEU A 244 80.09 15.92 -23.24
CA LEU A 244 80.37 17.30 -23.68
C LEU A 244 81.27 18.07 -22.69
N LYS A 245 81.05 17.92 -21.38
CA LYS A 245 81.92 18.52 -20.36
C LYS A 245 83.35 17.96 -20.46
N TYR A 246 83.49 16.65 -20.67
CA TYR A 246 84.79 16.02 -20.85
C TYR A 246 85.51 16.50 -22.11
N LEU A 247 84.80 16.58 -23.25
CA LEU A 247 85.33 17.15 -24.49
C LEU A 247 85.77 18.61 -24.31
N ALA A 248 84.98 19.43 -23.63
CA ALA A 248 85.34 20.82 -23.36
C ALA A 248 86.64 20.94 -22.53
N ILE A 249 86.78 20.12 -21.48
CA ILE A 249 88.01 20.05 -20.67
C ILE A 249 89.20 19.62 -21.55
N ARG A 250 89.01 18.60 -22.40
CA ARG A 250 90.08 18.09 -23.26
C ARG A 250 90.53 19.11 -24.31
N VAL A 251 89.60 19.86 -24.90
CA VAL A 251 89.90 20.96 -25.82
C VAL A 251 90.69 22.07 -25.12
N LEU A 252 90.30 22.44 -23.90
CA LEU A 252 91.04 23.39 -23.05
C LEU A 252 92.47 22.91 -22.77
N GLU A 253 92.66 21.65 -22.39
CA GLU A 253 93.99 21.05 -22.18
C GLU A 253 94.85 21.09 -23.45
N LEU A 254 94.28 20.70 -24.60
CA LEU A 254 94.97 20.70 -25.89
C LEU A 254 95.38 22.12 -26.29
N LYS A 255 94.51 23.11 -26.05
CA LYS A 255 94.79 24.53 -26.29
C LYS A 255 95.95 25.00 -25.41
N SER A 256 95.91 24.73 -24.11
CA SER A 256 97.00 25.08 -23.17
C SER A 256 98.33 24.42 -23.53
N ARG A 257 98.32 23.14 -23.93
CA ARG A 257 99.53 22.44 -24.41
C ARG A 257 100.09 23.03 -25.70
N ARG A 258 99.21 23.51 -26.60
CA ARG A 258 99.63 24.20 -27.82
C ARG A 258 100.24 25.56 -27.49
N GLU A 259 99.60 26.34 -26.61
CA GLU A 259 100.12 27.64 -26.15
C GLU A 259 101.49 27.48 -25.49
N LYS A 260 101.68 26.47 -24.63
CA LYS A 260 102.99 26.15 -24.04
C LYS A 260 104.04 25.76 -25.09
N ARG A 261 103.67 24.97 -26.10
CA ARG A 261 104.59 24.64 -27.21
C ARG A 261 105.02 25.88 -27.99
N ILE A 262 104.07 26.73 -28.36
CA ILE A 262 104.34 28.00 -29.04
C ILE A 262 105.26 28.87 -28.17
N GLN A 263 104.96 29.03 -26.89
CA GLN A 263 105.84 29.77 -25.98
C GLN A 263 107.26 29.19 -25.96
N ASN A 264 107.41 27.87 -25.79
CA ASN A 264 108.72 27.24 -25.78
C ASN A 264 109.47 27.39 -27.10
N GLU A 265 108.80 27.36 -28.25
CA GLU A 265 109.40 27.61 -29.57
C GLU A 265 109.89 29.08 -29.67
N TYR A 266 109.07 30.04 -29.27
CA TYR A 266 109.44 31.46 -29.28
C TYR A 266 110.56 31.83 -28.29
N TYR A 267 110.66 31.14 -27.15
CA TYR A 267 111.70 31.38 -26.14
C TYR A 267 112.97 30.51 -26.32
N HIS A 268 113.00 29.59 -27.29
CA HIS A 268 114.19 28.83 -27.68
C HIS A 268 114.91 29.36 -28.94
N GLU A 269 114.38 30.40 -29.59
CA GLU A 269 115.04 31.12 -30.70
C GLU A 269 115.79 32.40 -30.26
N GLN A 270 116.05 32.56 -28.95
CA GLN A 270 117.01 33.53 -28.38
C GLN A 270 118.24 32.81 -27.83
#